data_AF-A0A7K5J6V0-F1
#
_entry.id   AF-A0A7K5J6V0-F1
#
_cell.length_a   1.000
_cell.length_b   1.000
_cell.length_c   1.000
_cell.angle_alpha   90.00
_cell.angle_beta   90.00
_cell.angle_gamma   90.00
#
_symmetry.space_group_name_H-M   'P 1'
#
loop_
_entity.id
_entity.type
_entity.pdbx_description
1 polymer ?
#
loop_
_entity_poly.entity_id
_entity_poly.type
_entity_poly.pdbx_seq_one_letter_code
_entity_poly.pdbx_strand_id
1 'polypeptide(L)'
;FQEWQRAQSRGCFYLEEGGEIISHRYRLHLAQRSAVCVTIKPFTIPQAGGKPCHWLSVDTALFILKEDETQENLQLVSFTELQNKEMFGWRGELGAGVYWLLPFTTGCRLRKAKTQISGEAKLVWRDEDGELALTKEFRTSGEKCDQEAWAVCKGGRFWLWKDKENRFFKCCFYSFETENFEMKKNELTRQGFLDLNLMEANDRDGDPWDLWVTLLSLGYNKALEMTEACPFVIDLCAERCRPRMKAISLEAGGSQLSRAVCRAVVRKGEPRVLGG
;
A
#
# COMPACT_ATOMS: atom_id res chain seq x y z
N PHE A 1 -32.93 -6.77 10.72
CA PHE A 1 -31.46 -6.81 10.91
C PHE A 1 -30.90 -5.49 10.42
N GLN A 2 -30.21 -4.73 11.28
CA GLN A 2 -29.62 -3.45 10.89
C GLN A 2 -28.43 -3.70 9.97
N GLU A 3 -28.46 -3.16 8.76
CA GLU A 3 -27.37 -3.33 7.79
C GLU A 3 -26.14 -2.54 8.22
N TRP A 4 -25.02 -3.24 8.42
CA TRP A 4 -23.74 -2.60 8.71
C TRP A 4 -23.23 -1.88 7.48
N GLN A 5 -22.95 -0.59 7.63
CA GLN A 5 -22.37 0.24 6.57
C GLN A 5 -20.90 -0.14 6.38
N ARG A 6 -20.43 -0.22 5.13
CA ARG A 6 -19.09 -0.71 4.79
C ARG A 6 -18.23 0.38 4.16
N ALA A 7 -16.94 0.33 4.46
CA ALA A 7 -15.88 0.99 3.72
C ALA A 7 -14.75 -0.02 3.51
N GLN A 8 -14.09 0.08 2.36
CA GLN A 8 -12.90 -0.70 2.04
C GLN A 8 -11.82 0.27 1.60
N SER A 9 -10.58 -0.05 1.93
CA SER A 9 -9.42 0.61 1.34
C SER A 9 -8.33 -0.44 1.12
N ARG A 10 -7.45 -0.18 0.14
CA ARG A 10 -6.32 -1.05 -0.20
C ARG A 10 -5.03 -0.35 0.17
N GLY A 11 -3.97 -1.14 0.26
CA GLY A 11 -2.64 -0.65 0.50
C GLY A 11 -1.61 -1.70 0.16
N CYS A 12 -0.36 -1.35 0.43
CA CYS A 12 0.77 -2.23 0.26
C CYS A 12 1.83 -1.97 1.33
N PHE A 13 2.50 -3.04 1.76
CA PHE A 13 3.78 -2.97 2.46
C PHE A 13 4.88 -3.03 1.40
N TYR A 14 5.82 -2.10 1.41
CA TYR A 14 7.01 -2.15 0.55
C TYR A 14 8.26 -2.33 1.40
N LEU A 15 9.20 -3.11 0.89
CA LEU A 15 10.48 -3.34 1.52
C LEU A 15 11.53 -2.37 0.94
N GLU A 16 12.11 -1.53 1.78
CA GLU A 16 13.19 -0.61 1.39
C GLU A 16 14.56 -1.29 1.38
N GLU A 17 15.55 -0.58 0.85
CA GLU A 17 16.95 -0.93 1.10
C GLU A 17 17.30 -0.74 2.58
N GLY A 18 17.97 -1.74 3.17
CA GLY A 18 18.19 -1.78 4.63
C GLY A 18 17.15 -2.61 5.40
N GLY A 19 16.08 -3.07 4.73
CA GLY A 19 15.07 -3.95 5.33
C GLY A 19 13.99 -3.23 6.13
N GLU A 20 13.95 -1.89 6.04
CA GLU A 20 12.84 -1.09 6.56
C GLU A 20 11.56 -1.35 5.73
N ILE A 21 10.40 -1.24 6.38
CA ILE A 21 9.10 -1.45 5.74
C ILE A 21 8.32 -0.15 5.76
N ILE A 22 7.88 0.28 4.58
CA ILE A 22 6.96 1.40 4.42
C ILE A 22 5.55 0.89 4.16
N SER A 23 4.56 1.60 4.70
CA SER A 23 3.15 1.26 4.48
C SER A 23 2.23 2.46 4.57
N HIS A 24 1.05 2.30 4.00
CA HIS A 24 0.04 3.35 3.93
C HIS A 24 -0.51 3.68 5.32
N ARG A 25 -0.78 4.96 5.58
CA ARG A 25 -1.49 5.41 6.77
C ARG A 25 -2.86 5.91 6.37
N TYR A 26 -3.89 5.49 7.09
CA TYR A 26 -5.26 5.88 6.79
C TYR A 26 -5.86 6.71 7.89
N ARG A 27 -6.73 7.65 7.51
CA ARG A 27 -7.57 8.41 8.41
C ARG A 27 -9.01 7.94 8.25
N LEU A 28 -9.59 7.50 9.35
CA LEU A 28 -10.96 7.03 9.48
C LEU A 28 -11.77 8.07 10.25
N HIS A 29 -12.86 8.55 9.66
CA HIS A 29 -13.83 9.41 10.32
C HIS A 29 -15.12 8.65 10.60
N LEU A 30 -15.55 8.66 11.87
CA LEU A 30 -16.84 8.15 12.34
C LEU A 30 -17.70 9.31 12.84
N ALA A 31 -18.86 9.51 12.21
CA ALA A 31 -19.75 10.62 12.54
C ALA A 31 -20.43 10.47 13.92
N GLN A 32 -20.60 9.22 14.39
CA GLN A 32 -21.19 8.92 15.68
C GLN A 32 -20.58 7.65 16.27
N ARG A 33 -20.77 7.44 17.58
CA ARG A 33 -20.37 6.21 18.26
C ARG A 33 -21.03 5.01 17.60
N SER A 34 -20.26 3.96 17.32
CA SER A 34 -20.72 2.77 16.60
C SER A 34 -19.93 1.53 17.00
N ALA A 35 -20.62 0.39 17.00
CA ALA A 35 -19.97 -0.90 16.85
C ALA A 35 -19.26 -0.94 15.51
N VAL A 36 -17.98 -1.34 15.52
CA VAL A 36 -17.10 -1.43 14.37
C VAL A 36 -16.47 -2.81 14.32
N CYS A 37 -16.36 -3.34 13.11
CA CYS A 37 -15.57 -4.51 12.78
C CYS A 37 -14.57 -4.07 11.72
N VAL A 38 -13.28 -4.25 11.98
CA VAL A 38 -12.21 -3.97 11.02
C VAL A 38 -11.42 -5.23 10.77
N THR A 39 -11.05 -5.46 9.53
CA THR A 39 -10.18 -6.57 9.14
C THR A 39 -9.11 -6.10 8.18
N ILE A 40 -7.94 -6.71 8.26
CA ILE A 40 -6.85 -6.56 7.31
C ILE A 40 -6.42 -7.94 6.84
N LYS A 41 -6.10 -8.08 5.56
CA LYS A 41 -5.49 -9.29 5.00
C LYS A 41 -4.59 -8.95 3.81
N PRO A 42 -3.50 -9.71 3.59
CA PRO A 42 -2.85 -9.75 2.29
C PRO A 42 -3.87 -10.10 1.21
N PHE A 43 -3.70 -9.58 0.00
CA PHE A 43 -4.51 -10.04 -1.14
C PHE A 43 -3.64 -10.42 -2.34
N THR A 44 -4.17 -11.37 -3.11
CA THR A 44 -3.50 -11.91 -4.29
C THR A 44 -3.69 -10.98 -5.47
N ILE A 45 -2.57 -10.52 -6.02
CA ILE A 45 -2.53 -10.00 -7.38
C ILE A 45 -2.26 -11.20 -8.31
N PRO A 46 -3.10 -11.44 -9.34
CA PRO A 46 -2.82 -12.49 -10.32
C PRO A 46 -1.49 -12.22 -11.03
N GLN A 47 -0.49 -13.07 -10.79
CA GLN A 47 0.82 -12.97 -11.45
C GLN A 47 0.80 -13.56 -12.86
N ALA A 48 1.70 -13.08 -13.72
CA ALA A 48 1.94 -13.71 -15.00
C ALA A 48 2.45 -15.15 -14.78
N GLY A 49 1.87 -16.13 -15.50
CA GLY A 49 2.29 -17.53 -15.42
C GLY A 49 1.76 -18.34 -14.24
N GLY A 50 0.79 -17.84 -13.46
CA GLY A 50 0.09 -18.64 -12.43
C GLY A 50 0.95 -19.08 -11.24
N LYS A 51 2.14 -18.49 -11.06
CA LYS A 51 3.04 -18.79 -9.96
C LYS A 51 2.41 -18.38 -8.62
N PRO A 52 2.56 -19.21 -7.55
CA PRO A 52 2.00 -18.91 -6.24
C PRO A 52 2.67 -17.68 -5.62
N CYS A 53 1.87 -16.78 -5.05
CA CYS A 53 2.36 -15.57 -4.38
C CYS A 53 2.95 -15.89 -3.02
N HIS A 54 4.25 -15.69 -2.84
CA HIS A 54 4.97 -16.02 -1.60
C HIS A 54 4.55 -15.17 -0.38
N TRP A 55 3.91 -14.02 -0.60
CA TRP A 55 3.52 -13.09 0.47
C TRP A 55 2.15 -13.35 1.12
N LEU A 56 1.39 -14.37 0.69
CA LEU A 56 0.16 -14.78 1.42
C LEU A 56 0.47 -15.23 2.86
N SER A 57 1.72 -15.58 3.12
CA SER A 57 2.20 -15.91 4.45
C SER A 57 2.54 -14.68 5.31
N VAL A 58 2.60 -13.46 4.76
CA VAL A 58 3.00 -12.26 5.51
C VAL A 58 2.04 -12.01 6.67
N ASP A 59 2.59 -11.88 7.86
CA ASP A 59 1.84 -11.49 9.04
C ASP A 59 1.43 -10.02 8.92
N THR A 60 0.14 -9.75 9.10
CA THR A 60 -0.40 -8.38 8.99
C THR A 60 -1.21 -8.05 10.23
N ALA A 61 -1.01 -6.85 10.76
CA ALA A 61 -1.84 -6.26 11.80
C ALA A 61 -2.23 -4.84 11.39
N LEU A 62 -3.24 -4.31 12.06
CA LEU A 62 -3.70 -2.93 11.90
C LEU A 62 -3.86 -2.33 13.28
N PHE A 63 -3.11 -1.28 13.58
CA PHE A 63 -3.29 -0.49 14.80
C PHE A 63 -4.32 0.61 14.58
N ILE A 64 -5.21 0.78 15.55
CA ILE A 64 -6.27 1.79 15.56
C ILE A 64 -5.92 2.80 16.64
N LEU A 65 -5.58 4.02 16.24
CA LEU A 65 -5.24 5.09 17.15
C LEU A 65 -6.27 6.21 17.04
N LYS A 66 -6.67 6.82 18.16
CA LYS A 66 -7.57 7.97 18.16
C LYS A 66 -6.77 9.27 18.05
N GLU A 67 -7.24 10.19 17.23
CA GLU A 67 -6.74 11.57 17.19
C GLU A 67 -7.21 12.29 18.46
N ASP A 68 -6.27 12.84 19.24
CA ASP A 68 -6.55 13.64 20.43
C ASP A 68 -6.63 15.13 20.07
N GLU A 69 -7.16 15.96 20.97
CA GLU A 69 -7.41 17.40 20.74
C GLU A 69 -6.14 18.19 20.38
N THR A 70 -4.96 17.70 20.75
CA THR A 70 -3.66 18.39 20.53
C THR A 70 -2.88 17.92 19.30
N GLN A 71 -3.42 17.01 18.47
CA GLN A 71 -2.78 16.43 17.25
C GLN A 71 -1.40 15.75 17.41
N GLU A 72 -0.62 16.05 18.46
CA GLU A 72 0.74 15.53 18.67
C GLU A 72 0.76 14.13 19.30
N ASN A 73 -0.33 13.69 19.93
CA ASN A 73 -0.39 12.41 20.64
C ASN A 73 -1.56 11.52 20.18
N LEU A 74 -1.28 10.63 19.24
CA LEU A 74 -2.21 9.55 18.88
C LEU A 74 -2.28 8.49 20.01
N GLN A 75 -3.48 8.23 20.52
CA GLN A 75 -3.71 7.23 21.58
C GLN A 75 -4.06 5.87 20.96
N LEU A 76 -3.32 4.81 21.30
CA LEU A 76 -3.68 3.45 20.88
C LEU A 76 -5.01 3.02 21.51
N VAL A 77 -6.03 2.83 20.68
CA VAL A 77 -7.34 2.33 21.07
C VAL A 77 -7.33 0.82 21.07
N SER A 78 -7.03 0.23 19.92
CA SER A 78 -6.98 -1.23 19.75
C SER A 78 -6.19 -1.62 18.50
N PHE A 79 -6.17 -2.91 18.18
CA PHE A 79 -5.46 -3.45 17.03
C PHE A 79 -6.01 -4.82 16.63
N THR A 80 -5.77 -5.24 15.39
CA THR A 80 -6.27 -6.52 14.88
C THR A 80 -5.47 -7.69 15.43
N GLU A 81 -6.09 -8.49 16.29
CA GLU A 81 -5.48 -9.63 16.97
C GLU A 81 -6.14 -10.96 16.62
N LEU A 82 -7.39 -10.93 16.14
CA LEU A 82 -8.14 -12.13 15.87
C LEU A 82 -7.74 -12.67 14.51
N GLN A 83 -6.98 -13.75 14.49
CA GLN A 83 -6.63 -14.45 13.26
C GLN A 83 -7.72 -15.45 12.89
N ASN A 84 -8.29 -15.30 11.70
CA ASN A 84 -9.08 -16.33 11.04
C ASN A 84 -8.46 -16.60 9.66
N LYS A 85 -7.72 -17.71 9.54
CA LYS A 85 -6.90 -18.02 8.37
C LYS A 85 -5.90 -16.89 8.06
N GLU A 86 -6.06 -16.21 6.93
CA GLU A 86 -5.22 -15.09 6.45
C GLU A 86 -5.80 -13.72 6.82
N MET A 87 -6.93 -13.67 7.53
CA MET A 87 -7.61 -12.43 7.90
C MET A 87 -7.39 -12.11 9.38
N PHE A 88 -6.95 -10.89 9.65
CA PHE A 88 -6.74 -10.37 10.99
C PHE A 88 -7.81 -9.33 11.30
N GLY A 89 -8.58 -9.55 12.36
CA GLY A 89 -9.75 -8.75 12.70
C GLY A 89 -9.72 -8.15 14.08
N TRP A 90 -10.49 -7.08 14.24
CA TRP A 90 -10.88 -6.52 15.53
C TRP A 90 -12.36 -6.11 15.47
N ARG A 91 -13.08 -6.34 16.57
CA ARG A 91 -14.46 -5.87 16.73
C ARG A 91 -14.59 -5.20 18.09
N GLY A 92 -15.25 -4.04 18.11
CA GLY A 92 -15.54 -3.32 19.34
C GLY A 92 -16.31 -2.02 19.09
N GLU A 93 -16.47 -1.22 20.13
CA GLU A 93 -17.12 0.08 20.05
C GLU A 93 -16.08 1.19 19.85
N LEU A 94 -16.32 2.06 18.87
CA LEU A 94 -15.54 3.29 18.67
C LEU A 94 -16.46 4.50 18.87
N GLY A 95 -15.97 5.50 19.60
CA GLY A 95 -16.66 6.79 19.73
C GLY A 95 -16.68 7.59 18.43
N ALA A 96 -17.49 8.65 18.38
CA ALA A 96 -17.40 9.63 17.29
C ALA A 96 -16.01 10.27 17.26
N GLY A 97 -15.54 10.62 16.06
CA GLY A 97 -14.27 11.32 15.87
C GLY A 97 -13.41 10.70 14.79
N VAL A 98 -12.11 11.00 14.88
CA VAL A 98 -11.12 10.63 13.88
C VAL A 98 -10.09 9.67 14.44
N TYR A 99 -9.77 8.65 13.64
CA TYR A 99 -8.85 7.59 13.97
C TYR A 99 -7.81 7.43 12.87
N TRP A 100 -6.59 7.11 13.27
CA TRP A 100 -5.52 6.66 12.40
C TRP A 100 -5.48 5.14 12.37
N LEU A 101 -5.45 4.57 11.18
CA LEU A 101 -5.24 3.15 10.96
C LEU A 101 -3.84 2.96 10.40
N LEU A 102 -3.01 2.22 11.15
CA LEU A 102 -1.61 1.96 10.82
C LEU A 102 -1.42 0.47 10.55
N PRO A 103 -1.34 0.06 9.28
CA PRO A 103 -0.96 -1.29 8.90
C PRO A 103 0.44 -1.59 9.44
N PHE A 104 0.64 -2.85 9.79
CA PHE A 104 1.89 -3.32 10.36
C PHE A 104 2.15 -4.75 9.91
N THR A 105 3.42 -5.06 9.73
CA THR A 105 3.94 -6.42 9.60
C THR A 105 5.24 -6.50 10.38
N THR A 106 5.58 -7.66 10.95
CA THR A 106 6.90 -7.87 11.54
C THR A 106 8.02 -7.93 10.50
N GLY A 107 7.68 -8.06 9.21
CA GLY A 107 8.65 -8.18 8.13
C GLY A 107 9.38 -9.52 8.09
N CYS A 108 9.12 -10.43 9.03
CA CYS A 108 9.82 -11.71 9.13
C CYS A 108 9.63 -12.59 7.86
N ARG A 109 8.50 -12.39 7.17
CA ARG A 109 8.07 -13.12 5.98
C ARG A 109 8.05 -12.26 4.71
N LEU A 110 8.35 -10.97 4.81
CA LEU A 110 8.55 -10.07 3.67
C LEU A 110 10.05 -9.86 3.48
N ARG A 111 10.64 -10.56 2.50
CA ARG A 111 12.09 -10.56 2.29
C ARG A 111 12.43 -10.26 0.84
N LYS A 112 13.52 -9.53 0.62
CA LYS A 112 14.11 -9.40 -0.71
C LYS A 112 14.45 -10.79 -1.25
N ALA A 113 13.92 -11.12 -2.42
CA ALA A 113 14.20 -12.39 -3.06
C ALA A 113 15.68 -12.42 -3.48
N LYS A 114 16.43 -13.44 -3.03
CA LYS A 114 17.82 -13.68 -3.46
C LYS A 114 17.93 -14.42 -4.80
N THR A 115 16.80 -14.66 -5.47
CA THR A 115 16.73 -15.59 -6.59
C THR A 115 17.50 -15.06 -7.79
N GLN A 116 18.31 -15.91 -8.41
CA GLN A 116 18.85 -15.69 -9.75
C GLN A 116 17.67 -15.41 -10.69
N ILE A 117 17.69 -14.24 -11.31
CA ILE A 117 16.66 -13.77 -12.25
C ILE A 117 16.63 -14.76 -13.43
N SER A 118 15.48 -15.34 -13.74
CA SER A 118 15.32 -16.28 -14.86
C SER A 118 15.34 -15.61 -16.25
N GLY A 119 15.58 -14.30 -16.30
CA GLY A 119 15.52 -13.46 -17.49
C GLY A 119 14.85 -12.11 -17.20
N GLU A 120 15.31 -11.04 -17.85
CA GLU A 120 14.68 -9.72 -17.81
C GLU A 120 13.50 -9.66 -18.79
N ALA A 121 12.32 -9.25 -18.33
CA ALA A 121 11.14 -9.11 -19.17
C ALA A 121 11.30 -7.94 -20.16
N LYS A 122 10.74 -8.05 -21.36
CA LYS A 122 10.65 -6.90 -22.26
C LYS A 122 9.52 -6.00 -21.79
N LEU A 123 9.78 -4.70 -21.65
CA LEU A 123 8.78 -3.71 -21.22
C LEU A 123 8.19 -2.93 -22.38
N VAL A 124 8.95 -2.81 -23.47
CA VAL A 124 8.55 -2.13 -24.71
C VAL A 124 8.78 -3.04 -25.92
N TRP A 125 8.09 -2.74 -27.01
CA TRP A 125 8.28 -3.34 -28.31
C TRP A 125 8.01 -2.28 -29.39
N ARG A 126 8.51 -2.52 -30.60
CA ARG A 126 8.16 -1.73 -31.78
C ARG A 126 7.20 -2.51 -32.64
N ASP A 127 6.17 -1.84 -33.13
CA ASP A 127 5.22 -2.43 -34.06
C ASP A 127 5.76 -2.47 -35.50
N GLU A 128 4.89 -2.89 -36.43
CA GLU A 128 5.23 -3.01 -37.85
C GLU A 128 5.57 -1.66 -38.49
N ASP A 129 5.05 -0.56 -37.94
CA ASP A 129 5.30 0.80 -38.38
C ASP A 129 6.57 1.41 -37.74
N GLY A 130 7.20 0.69 -36.80
CA GLY A 130 8.38 1.12 -36.07
C GLY A 130 8.07 1.96 -34.84
N GLU A 131 6.79 2.15 -34.53
CA GLU A 131 6.31 2.93 -33.40
C GLU A 131 6.48 2.15 -32.09
N LEU A 132 6.89 2.87 -31.05
CA LEU A 132 7.15 2.29 -29.74
C LEU A 132 5.83 2.08 -28.99
N ALA A 133 5.71 0.91 -28.36
CA ALA A 133 4.55 0.57 -27.54
C ALA A 133 4.96 -0.16 -26.27
N LEU A 134 4.23 0.11 -25.19
CA LEU A 134 4.37 -0.65 -23.94
C LEU A 134 3.90 -2.10 -24.15
N THR A 135 4.48 -3.04 -23.43
CA THR A 135 4.02 -4.44 -23.40
C THR A 135 2.76 -4.61 -22.58
N LYS A 136 2.04 -5.71 -22.78
CA LYS A 136 0.84 -6.05 -22.00
C LYS A 136 1.20 -6.29 -20.53
N GLU A 137 2.36 -6.87 -20.31
CA GLU A 137 2.91 -7.18 -19.00
C GLU A 137 3.20 -5.91 -18.21
N PHE A 138 3.80 -4.88 -18.83
CA PHE A 138 3.99 -3.57 -18.20
C PHE A 138 2.64 -2.92 -17.83
N ARG A 139 1.72 -2.83 -18.80
CA ARG A 139 0.37 -2.24 -18.59
C ARG A 139 -0.34 -2.89 -17.40
N THR A 140 -0.37 -4.23 -17.38
CA THR A 140 -1.07 -4.97 -16.32
C THR A 140 -0.35 -4.91 -14.97
N SER A 141 0.98 -4.83 -14.93
CA SER A 141 1.75 -4.74 -13.69
C SER A 141 1.55 -3.38 -12.99
N GLY A 142 1.54 -2.29 -13.76
CA GLY A 142 1.20 -0.96 -13.25
C GLY A 142 -0.24 -0.87 -12.75
N GLU A 143 -1.20 -1.45 -13.48
CA GLU A 143 -2.62 -1.44 -13.11
C GLU A 143 -2.96 -2.24 -11.85
N LYS A 144 -2.25 -3.34 -11.65
CA LYS A 144 -2.48 -4.25 -10.53
C LYS A 144 -1.86 -3.74 -9.23
N CYS A 145 -0.84 -2.88 -9.31
CA CYS A 145 -0.18 -2.33 -8.15
C CYS A 145 -1.06 -1.24 -7.52
N ASP A 146 -1.83 -1.66 -6.52
CA ASP A 146 -2.45 -0.82 -5.48
C ASP A 146 -3.10 0.50 -5.97
N GLN A 147 -4.40 0.44 -6.30
CA GLN A 147 -5.22 1.61 -6.64
C GLN A 147 -5.19 2.74 -5.59
N GLU A 148 -4.79 2.43 -4.35
CA GLU A 148 -4.74 3.35 -3.22
C GLU A 148 -3.33 3.86 -2.95
N ALA A 149 -2.26 3.10 -3.23
CA ALA A 149 -0.93 3.68 -3.46
C ALA A 149 -0.95 4.68 -4.60
N TRP A 150 -1.63 4.29 -5.69
CA TRP A 150 -1.99 5.20 -6.75
C TRP A 150 -2.73 6.41 -6.16
N ALA A 151 -3.74 6.23 -5.29
CA ALA A 151 -4.52 7.34 -4.69
C ALA A 151 -3.77 8.24 -3.68
N VAL A 152 -2.80 7.73 -2.93
CA VAL A 152 -1.93 8.54 -2.07
C VAL A 152 -0.97 9.35 -2.94
N CYS A 153 -0.46 8.76 -4.02
CA CYS A 153 0.26 9.50 -5.06
C CYS A 153 -0.64 10.51 -5.81
N LYS A 154 -1.96 10.25 -5.93
CA LYS A 154 -2.96 11.19 -6.52
C LYS A 154 -3.25 12.42 -5.65
N GLY A 155 -3.26 12.25 -4.32
CA GLY A 155 -3.78 13.26 -3.39
C GLY A 155 -2.74 14.25 -2.85
N GLY A 156 -1.47 13.98 -3.06
CA GLY A 156 -0.38 14.88 -2.72
C GLY A 156 0.63 14.95 -3.87
N ARG A 157 1.48 15.97 -3.85
CA ARG A 157 2.61 16.19 -4.76
C ARG A 157 3.71 15.12 -4.59
N PHE A 158 3.37 13.84 -4.64
CA PHE A 158 4.25 12.74 -4.27
C PHE A 158 4.11 11.61 -5.28
N TRP A 159 5.19 11.36 -6.02
CA TRP A 159 5.41 10.07 -6.64
C TRP A 159 6.57 9.38 -5.93
N LEU A 160 6.46 8.07 -5.74
CA LEU A 160 7.56 7.23 -5.25
C LEU A 160 8.50 6.99 -6.42
N TRP A 161 9.63 7.69 -6.42
CA TRP A 161 10.70 7.41 -7.34
C TRP A 161 11.91 6.97 -6.53
N LYS A 162 12.50 5.84 -6.89
CA LYS A 162 13.77 5.43 -6.29
C LYS A 162 14.91 6.04 -7.09
N ASP A 163 15.82 6.75 -6.42
CA ASP A 163 17.03 7.24 -7.09
C ASP A 163 17.98 6.09 -7.46
N LYS A 164 19.13 6.42 -8.06
CA LYS A 164 20.18 5.44 -8.38
C LYS A 164 20.75 4.73 -7.15
N GLU A 165 20.49 5.24 -5.94
CA GLU A 165 20.85 4.67 -4.65
C GLU A 165 19.65 3.96 -3.99
N ASN A 166 18.58 3.74 -4.75
CA ASN A 166 17.38 3.00 -4.40
C ASN A 166 16.63 3.54 -3.16
N ARG A 167 16.82 4.82 -2.83
CA ARG A 167 16.11 5.52 -1.75
C ARG A 167 14.80 6.08 -2.28
N PHE A 168 13.73 5.99 -1.51
CA PHE A 168 12.46 6.62 -1.88
C PHE A 168 12.58 8.15 -1.85
N PHE A 169 12.60 8.76 -3.02
CA PHE A 169 12.44 10.20 -3.16
C PHE A 169 10.96 10.53 -3.30
N LYS A 170 10.57 11.54 -2.52
CA LYS A 170 9.39 12.37 -2.78
C LYS A 170 9.63 13.09 -4.11
N CYS A 171 9.12 12.53 -5.21
CA CYS A 171 9.19 13.24 -6.47
C CYS A 171 8.11 14.34 -6.47
N CYS A 172 8.53 15.56 -6.19
CA CYS A 172 7.99 16.70 -6.90
C CYS A 172 8.34 16.46 -8.36
N PHE A 173 7.36 16.11 -9.21
CA PHE A 173 7.57 16.28 -10.64
C PHE A 173 8.13 17.68 -10.85
N TYR A 174 9.31 17.75 -11.48
CA TYR A 174 9.77 18.98 -12.09
C TYR A 174 8.59 19.56 -12.88
N SER A 175 8.48 20.87 -12.86
CA SER A 175 7.47 21.69 -13.52
C SER A 175 7.46 21.55 -15.05
N PHE A 176 7.26 20.34 -15.56
CA PHE A 176 7.14 20.04 -16.97
C PHE A 176 5.78 19.38 -17.20
N GLU A 177 4.86 20.24 -17.66
CA GLU A 177 3.68 19.91 -18.46
C GLU A 177 2.83 18.74 -17.99
N THR A 178 2.31 18.88 -16.77
CA THR A 178 1.04 18.26 -16.37
C THR A 178 -0.10 18.54 -17.37
N GLU A 179 0.03 19.52 -18.25
CA GLU A 179 -0.98 19.89 -19.25
C GLU A 179 -1.14 18.86 -20.38
N ASN A 180 -0.18 17.94 -20.58
CA ASN A 180 -0.19 17.02 -21.73
C ASN A 180 -0.73 15.61 -21.43
N PHE A 181 -1.05 15.29 -20.18
CA PHE A 181 -1.50 13.96 -19.80
C PHE A 181 -2.93 13.97 -19.28
N GLU A 182 -3.67 12.89 -19.53
CA GLU A 182 -5.05 12.78 -19.05
C GLU A 182 -5.08 12.82 -17.52
N MET A 183 -5.79 13.83 -17.01
CA MET A 183 -6.03 14.00 -15.58
C MET A 183 -7.50 14.16 -15.26
N LYS A 184 -7.89 13.71 -14.06
CA LYS A 184 -9.23 13.91 -13.52
C LYS A 184 -9.12 14.45 -12.11
N LYS A 185 -9.65 15.66 -11.85
CA LYS A 185 -9.55 16.34 -10.54
C LYS A 185 -8.10 16.54 -10.06
N ASN A 186 -7.18 16.86 -10.98
CA ASN A 186 -5.73 16.97 -10.73
C ASN A 186 -5.05 15.65 -10.34
N GLU A 187 -5.66 14.52 -10.69
CA GLU A 187 -5.12 13.19 -10.48
C GLU A 187 -4.77 12.56 -11.84
N LEU A 188 -3.57 12.00 -11.98
CA LEU A 188 -3.17 11.29 -13.19
C LEU A 188 -4.07 10.05 -13.39
N THR A 189 -4.68 9.92 -14.56
CA THR A 189 -5.49 8.75 -14.86
C THR A 189 -4.60 7.54 -15.15
N ARG A 190 -5.21 6.36 -15.23
CA ARG A 190 -4.52 5.15 -15.73
C ARG A 190 -3.92 5.41 -17.12
N GLN A 191 -4.64 6.10 -18.00
CA GLN A 191 -4.17 6.37 -19.34
C GLN A 191 -3.01 7.37 -19.29
N GLY A 192 -3.15 8.47 -18.53
CA GLY A 192 -2.06 9.43 -18.35
C GLY A 192 -0.77 8.82 -17.79
N PHE A 193 -0.86 7.78 -16.95
CA PHE A 193 0.32 7.01 -16.52
C PHE A 193 0.97 6.23 -17.65
N LEU A 194 0.17 5.52 -18.46
CA LEU A 194 0.69 4.75 -19.59
C LEU A 194 1.31 5.69 -20.62
N ASP A 195 0.68 6.82 -20.88
CA ASP A 195 1.15 7.84 -21.82
C ASP A 195 2.46 8.46 -21.33
N LEU A 196 2.57 8.77 -20.03
CA LEU A 196 3.80 9.27 -19.41
C LEU A 196 4.96 8.28 -19.54
N ASN A 197 4.74 7.02 -19.19
CA ASN A 197 5.77 5.99 -19.27
C ASN A 197 6.16 5.69 -20.73
N LEU A 198 5.19 5.76 -21.65
CA LEU A 198 5.46 5.62 -23.07
C LEU A 198 6.27 6.81 -23.60
N MET A 199 5.99 8.02 -23.15
CA MET A 199 6.79 9.21 -23.47
C MET A 199 8.24 9.04 -22.97
N GLU A 200 8.44 8.65 -21.70
CA GLU A 200 9.78 8.41 -21.15
C GLU A 200 10.56 7.35 -21.95
N ALA A 201 9.88 6.28 -22.38
CA ALA A 201 10.50 5.28 -23.24
C ALA A 201 10.85 5.82 -24.63
N ASN A 202 9.98 6.64 -25.23
CA ASN A 202 10.24 7.28 -26.52
C ASN A 202 11.41 8.27 -26.45
N ASP A 203 11.49 9.09 -25.41
CA ASP A 203 12.57 10.06 -25.20
C ASP A 203 13.96 9.40 -25.12
N ARG A 204 14.00 8.10 -24.80
CA ARG A 204 15.21 7.29 -24.78
C ARG A 204 15.28 6.22 -25.87
N ASP A 205 14.58 6.42 -26.99
CA ASP A 205 14.58 5.53 -28.15
C ASP A 205 14.26 4.06 -27.82
N GLY A 206 13.43 3.84 -26.81
CA GLY A 206 12.99 2.53 -26.35
C GLY A 206 13.83 1.92 -25.23
N ASP A 207 14.77 2.65 -24.62
CA ASP A 207 15.45 2.20 -23.41
C ASP A 207 14.44 2.05 -22.24
N PRO A 208 14.24 0.84 -21.68
CA PRO A 208 13.28 0.61 -20.62
C PRO A 208 13.79 1.02 -19.23
N TRP A 209 14.92 1.72 -19.10
CA TRP A 209 15.52 2.07 -17.81
C TRP A 209 14.53 2.76 -16.85
N ASP A 210 13.86 3.84 -17.29
CA ASP A 210 12.93 4.59 -16.42
C ASP A 210 11.69 3.75 -16.04
N LEU A 211 11.20 2.93 -16.99
CA LEU A 211 10.13 1.95 -16.75
C LEU A 211 10.52 0.94 -15.66
N TRP A 212 11.78 0.50 -15.66
CA TRP A 212 12.31 -0.39 -14.65
C TRP A 212 12.43 0.27 -13.29
N VAL A 213 12.87 1.53 -13.22
CA VAL A 213 12.89 2.29 -11.96
C VAL A 213 11.49 2.32 -11.35
N THR A 214 10.46 2.57 -12.15
CA THR A 214 9.06 2.55 -11.71
C THR A 214 8.66 1.17 -11.17
N LEU A 215 8.88 0.09 -11.93
CA LEU A 215 8.47 -1.26 -11.53
C LEU A 215 9.21 -1.79 -10.29
N LEU A 216 10.52 -1.55 -10.20
CA LEU A 216 11.32 -1.90 -9.03
C LEU A 216 10.86 -1.14 -7.78
N SER A 217 10.44 0.12 -7.94
CA SER A 217 9.87 0.93 -6.85
C SER A 217 8.53 0.39 -6.36
N LEU A 218 7.74 -0.20 -7.26
CA LEU A 218 6.49 -0.89 -6.93
C LEU A 218 6.69 -2.31 -6.36
N GLY A 219 7.94 -2.77 -6.25
CA GLY A 219 8.32 -4.06 -5.68
C GLY A 219 8.30 -5.23 -6.66
N TYR A 220 8.23 -4.97 -7.96
CA TYR A 220 8.44 -5.99 -9.00
C TYR A 220 9.93 -6.25 -9.20
N ASN A 221 10.31 -7.49 -9.51
CA ASN A 221 11.64 -7.83 -10.00
C ASN A 221 11.71 -7.72 -11.54
N LYS A 222 12.90 -7.98 -12.10
CA LYS A 222 13.12 -7.97 -13.55
C LYS A 222 12.37 -9.06 -14.32
N ALA A 223 11.78 -10.04 -13.65
CA ALA A 223 10.89 -11.04 -14.25
C ALA A 223 9.39 -10.65 -14.16
N LEU A 224 9.09 -9.41 -13.73
CA LEU A 224 7.73 -8.92 -13.46
C LEU A 224 6.98 -9.70 -12.38
N GLU A 225 7.72 -10.28 -11.44
CA GLU A 225 7.18 -10.91 -10.24
C GLU A 225 7.27 -9.94 -9.07
N MET A 226 6.17 -9.76 -8.35
CA MET A 226 6.17 -8.93 -7.15
C MET A 226 6.92 -9.68 -6.03
N THR A 227 8.00 -9.12 -5.53
CA THR A 227 8.88 -9.80 -4.56
C THR A 227 9.24 -8.93 -3.36
N GLU A 228 9.22 -7.61 -3.53
CA GLU A 228 9.58 -6.64 -2.49
C GLU A 228 8.36 -5.84 -2.00
N ALA A 229 7.15 -6.36 -2.26
CA ALA A 229 5.90 -5.72 -1.89
C ALA A 229 4.85 -6.76 -1.47
N CYS A 230 3.99 -6.39 -0.51
CA CYS A 230 2.86 -7.19 -0.03
C CYS A 230 1.59 -6.35 -0.01
N PRO A 231 0.74 -6.45 -1.05
CA PRO A 231 -0.56 -5.80 -1.10
C PRO A 231 -1.51 -6.33 -0.03
N PHE A 232 -2.29 -5.44 0.57
CA PHE A 232 -3.32 -5.77 1.55
C PHE A 232 -4.62 -5.00 1.31
N VAL A 233 -5.70 -5.50 1.89
CA VAL A 233 -7.01 -4.84 1.91
C VAL A 233 -7.48 -4.68 3.34
N ILE A 234 -8.04 -3.52 3.65
CA ILE A 234 -8.70 -3.18 4.90
C ILE A 234 -10.19 -3.11 4.64
N ASP A 235 -10.95 -3.97 5.30
CA ASP A 235 -12.42 -3.91 5.30
C ASP A 235 -12.89 -3.38 6.65
N LEU A 236 -13.76 -2.38 6.63
CA LEU A 236 -14.35 -1.79 7.83
C LEU A 236 -15.87 -1.73 7.72
N CYS A 237 -16.53 -2.23 8.75
CA CYS A 237 -17.98 -2.21 8.86
C CYS A 237 -18.38 -1.47 10.13
N ALA A 238 -19.37 -0.59 10.06
CA ALA A 238 -19.91 0.14 11.21
C ALA A 238 -21.45 0.08 11.22
N GLU A 239 -22.03 -0.17 12.38
CA GLU A 239 -23.48 -0.35 12.55
C GLU A 239 -24.29 0.95 12.42
N ARG A 240 -23.75 2.06 12.93
CA ARG A 240 -24.54 3.29 13.16
C ARG A 240 -24.21 4.45 12.23
N CYS A 241 -23.09 4.39 11.50
CA CYS A 241 -22.78 5.41 10.50
C CYS A 241 -21.96 4.83 9.35
N ARG A 242 -21.98 5.53 8.21
CA ARG A 242 -21.08 5.20 7.09
C ARG A 242 -19.67 5.66 7.42
N PRO A 243 -18.71 4.74 7.61
CA PRO A 243 -17.34 5.12 7.89
C PRO A 243 -16.71 5.78 6.65
N ARG A 244 -15.90 6.81 6.87
CA ARG A 244 -15.13 7.49 5.81
C ARG A 244 -13.65 7.25 6.03
N MET A 245 -13.06 6.40 5.21
CA MET A 245 -11.64 6.06 5.26
C MET A 245 -10.92 6.68 4.07
N LYS A 246 -9.76 7.27 4.31
CA LYS A 246 -8.91 7.85 3.28
C LYS A 246 -7.44 7.54 3.57
N ALA A 247 -6.72 7.07 2.57
CA ALA A 247 -5.26 6.95 2.64
C ALA A 247 -4.63 8.36 2.63
N ILE A 248 -3.72 8.63 3.56
CA ILE A 248 -3.15 9.97 3.80
C ILE A 248 -1.70 10.05 3.36
N SER A 249 -0.89 9.06 3.74
CA SER A 249 0.55 9.06 3.48
C SER A 249 1.09 7.64 3.35
N LEU A 250 2.30 7.52 2.80
CA LEU A 250 3.10 6.31 2.78
C LEU A 250 4.37 6.60 3.58
N GLU A 251 4.56 5.91 4.68
CA GLU A 251 5.62 6.21 5.63
C GLU A 251 6.24 4.93 6.20
N ALA A 252 7.50 5.03 6.58
CA ALA A 252 8.22 4.01 7.32
C ALA A 252 7.78 3.96 8.79
N GLY A 253 8.30 2.97 9.52
CA GLY A 253 8.00 2.76 10.94
C GLY A 253 8.47 3.91 11.83
N GLY A 254 7.67 4.97 11.93
CA GLY A 254 7.96 6.13 12.78
C GLY A 254 7.72 5.90 14.27
N SER A 255 8.07 6.91 15.08
CA SER A 255 7.91 6.88 16.55
C SER A 255 6.49 6.51 17.01
N GLN A 256 5.47 6.92 16.25
CA GLN A 256 4.07 6.59 16.54
C GLN A 256 3.77 5.10 16.37
N LEU A 257 4.29 4.47 15.31
CA LEU A 257 4.11 3.04 15.09
C LEU A 257 4.87 2.23 16.14
N SER A 258 6.13 2.60 16.40
CA SER A 258 6.94 1.97 17.46
C SER A 258 6.26 2.06 18.83
N ARG A 259 5.69 3.21 19.16
CA ARG A 259 4.91 3.39 20.40
C ARG A 259 3.65 2.53 20.43
N ALA A 260 2.94 2.41 19.31
CA ALA A 260 1.76 1.54 19.21
C ALA A 260 2.13 0.07 19.41
N VAL A 261 3.22 -0.39 18.79
CA VAL A 261 3.75 -1.75 18.96
C VAL A 261 4.12 -2.01 20.43
N CYS A 262 4.90 -1.12 21.06
CA CYS A 262 5.27 -1.26 22.47
C CYS A 262 4.04 -1.35 23.39
N ARG A 263 3.04 -0.47 23.19
CA ARG A 263 1.81 -0.48 23.98
C ARG A 263 0.98 -1.75 23.75
N ALA A 264 0.94 -2.25 22.52
CA ALA A 264 0.25 -3.49 22.21
C ALA A 264 0.91 -4.71 22.89
N VAL A 265 2.24 -4.77 22.91
CA VAL A 265 2.98 -5.82 23.63
C VAL A 265 2.72 -5.75 25.13
N VAL A 266 2.75 -4.55 25.73
CA VAL A 266 2.44 -4.37 27.16
C VAL A 266 1.03 -4.84 27.49
N ARG A 267 0.02 -4.48 26.68
CA ARG A 267 -1.37 -4.93 26.88
C ARG A 267 -1.54 -6.45 26.75
N LYS A 268 -0.74 -7.11 25.91
CA LYS A 268 -0.74 -8.58 25.80
C LYS A 268 -0.06 -9.28 26.97
N GLY A 269 0.94 -8.62 27.56
CA GLY A 269 1.77 -9.17 28.64
C GLY A 269 1.14 -9.13 30.03
N GLU A 270 -0.09 -8.60 30.17
CA GLU A 270 -0.79 -8.65 31.45
C GLU A 270 -1.07 -10.12 31.85
N PRO A 271 -0.54 -10.58 33.00
CA PRO A 271 -0.66 -11.97 33.39
C PRO A 271 -2.13 -12.35 33.58
N ARG A 272 -2.59 -13.37 32.85
CA ARG A 272 -3.88 -14.00 33.13
C ARG A 272 -3.71 -14.86 34.38
N VAL A 273 -4.50 -14.59 35.41
CA VAL A 273 -4.59 -15.47 36.58
C VAL A 273 -5.03 -16.84 36.07
N LEU A 274 -4.16 -17.83 36.18
CA LEU A 274 -4.52 -19.22 35.94
C LEU A 274 -5.52 -19.60 37.04
N GLY A 275 -6.78 -19.83 36.67
CA GLY A 275 -7.77 -20.37 37.59
C GLY A 275 -7.34 -21.75 38.04
N GLY A 276 -7.24 -21.94 39.36
CA GLY A 276 -7.00 -23.24 39.99
C GLY A 276 -8.21 -24.15 39.95
#